data_AF-A0A021VP31-F1
#
_entry.id   AF-A0A021VP31-F1
#
_cell.length_a   1.000
_cell.length_b   1.000
_cell.length_c   1.000
_cell.angle_alpha   90.00
_cell.angle_beta   90.00
_cell.angle_gamma   90.00
#
_symmetry.space_group_name_H-M   'P 1'
#
loop_
_entity.id
_entity.type
_entity.pdbx_description
1 polymer ?
#
loop_
_entity_poly.entity_id
_entity_poly.type
_entity_poly.pdbx_seq_one_letter_code
_entity_poly.pdbx_strand_id
1 'polypeptide(L)'
;AGVTAHSDFTGDPLRRLRGTLDAVLTVTFGDREQAHDAARRVGRRHAPVRGALAEEAGPFGAGTAYTAHDPALAQWVWATLVWSALRTTDVLVRRVPDPERDAYVRDMHRFGRLFGVQAAVPADAAGLEAYVQAHVEGVLAVGAPARALADQVLRPQPPLL
;
A
#
# COMPACT_ATOMS: atom_id res chain seq x y z
N ALA A 1 0.38 -5.18 13.11
CA ALA A 1 -0.10 -6.58 13.25
C ALA A 1 -0.03 -7.37 11.94
N GLY A 2 -0.72 -6.96 10.86
CA GLY A 2 -0.83 -7.74 9.62
C GLY A 2 0.49 -8.22 9.00
N VAL A 3 1.50 -7.33 8.86
CA VAL A 3 2.81 -7.72 8.34
C VAL A 3 3.52 -8.67 9.31
N THR A 4 3.74 -8.26 10.57
CA THR A 4 4.48 -9.05 11.56
C THR A 4 3.90 -10.45 11.79
N ALA A 5 2.57 -10.61 11.75
CA ALA A 5 1.90 -11.88 12.00
C ALA A 5 1.78 -12.80 10.77
N HIS A 6 1.79 -12.25 9.55
CA HIS A 6 1.47 -13.02 8.33
C HIS A 6 2.55 -12.95 7.25
N SER A 7 3.68 -12.29 7.54
CA SER A 7 4.72 -12.02 6.55
C SER A 7 6.11 -12.29 7.11
N ASP A 8 6.82 -13.24 6.50
CA ASP A 8 8.29 -13.33 6.56
C ASP A 8 8.98 -12.17 5.80
N PHE A 9 8.64 -10.93 6.15
CA PHE A 9 9.22 -9.74 5.51
C PHE A 9 10.71 -9.63 5.84
N THR A 10 11.09 -10.10 7.03
CA THR A 10 12.42 -9.97 7.61
C THR A 10 13.41 -11.00 7.05
N GLY A 11 12.94 -12.19 6.64
CA GLY A 11 13.82 -13.24 6.11
C GLY A 11 14.23 -13.02 4.65
N ASP A 12 13.40 -12.36 3.84
CA ASP A 12 13.69 -12.09 2.42
C ASP A 12 12.94 -10.83 1.90
N PRO A 13 13.43 -9.62 2.24
CA PRO A 13 12.77 -8.37 1.86
C PRO A 13 12.78 -8.14 0.34
N LEU A 14 13.81 -8.60 -0.38
CA LEU A 14 13.89 -8.46 -1.84
C LEU A 14 12.85 -9.30 -2.55
N ARG A 15 12.63 -10.55 -2.15
CA ARG A 15 11.57 -11.39 -2.72
C ARG A 15 10.20 -10.78 -2.48
N ARG A 16 9.98 -10.20 -1.29
CA ARG A 16 8.75 -9.47 -0.96
C ARG A 16 8.56 -8.25 -1.85
N LEU A 17 9.58 -7.41 -2.01
CA LEU A 17 9.55 -6.26 -2.91
C LEU A 17 9.24 -6.68 -4.36
N ARG A 18 9.96 -7.68 -4.89
CA ARG A 18 9.72 -8.22 -6.24
C ARG A 18 8.27 -8.70 -6.40
N GLY A 19 7.74 -9.43 -5.42
CA GLY A 19 6.35 -9.91 -5.48
C GLY A 19 5.30 -8.78 -5.55
N THR A 20 5.56 -7.65 -4.89
CA THR A 20 4.75 -6.44 -4.99
C THR A 20 4.93 -5.75 -6.34
N LEU A 21 6.17 -5.53 -6.78
CA LEU A 21 6.48 -4.90 -8.06
C LEU A 21 5.90 -5.68 -9.24
N ASP A 22 6.04 -7.01 -9.25
CA ASP A 22 5.46 -7.88 -10.27
C ASP A 22 3.94 -7.67 -10.37
N ALA A 23 3.25 -7.61 -9.22
CA ALA A 23 1.80 -7.41 -9.19
C ALA A 23 1.43 -6.00 -9.70
N VAL A 24 2.12 -4.97 -9.22
CA VAL A 24 1.87 -3.57 -9.64
C VAL A 24 2.11 -3.42 -11.13
N LEU A 25 3.28 -3.82 -11.63
CA LEU A 25 3.66 -3.71 -13.04
C LEU A 25 2.74 -4.53 -13.95
N THR A 26 2.36 -5.76 -13.55
CA THR A 26 1.44 -6.58 -14.34
C THR A 26 0.06 -5.92 -14.44
N VAL A 27 -0.45 -5.31 -13.36
CA VAL A 27 -1.75 -4.63 -13.41
C VAL A 27 -1.67 -3.31 -14.18
N THR A 28 -0.54 -2.61 -14.12
CA THR A 28 -0.36 -1.32 -14.84
C THR A 28 -0.11 -1.50 -16.33
N PHE A 29 0.68 -2.49 -16.74
CA PHE A 29 1.18 -2.63 -18.11
C PHE A 29 0.71 -3.92 -18.83
N GLY A 30 0.15 -4.87 -18.10
CA GLY A 30 -0.41 -6.08 -18.68
C GLY A 30 -1.73 -5.84 -19.38
N ASP A 31 -2.17 -6.83 -20.15
CA ASP A 31 -3.52 -6.86 -20.68
C ASP A 31 -4.57 -7.09 -19.58
N ARG A 32 -5.84 -7.04 -19.98
CA ARG A 32 -6.96 -7.20 -19.04
C ARG A 32 -6.94 -8.56 -18.33
N GLU A 33 -6.60 -9.65 -19.02
CA GLU A 33 -6.55 -10.99 -18.44
C GLU A 33 -5.42 -11.06 -17.41
N GLN A 34 -4.22 -10.63 -17.79
CA GLN A 34 -3.05 -10.56 -16.91
C GLN A 34 -3.32 -9.74 -15.64
N ALA A 35 -3.98 -8.58 -15.77
CA ALA A 35 -4.34 -7.74 -14.64
C ALA A 35 -5.34 -8.44 -13.69
N HIS A 36 -6.38 -9.08 -14.23
CA HIS A 36 -7.35 -9.83 -13.42
C HIS A 36 -6.69 -11.05 -12.73
N ASP A 37 -5.79 -11.74 -13.41
CA ASP A 37 -5.07 -12.90 -12.89
C ASP A 37 -4.12 -12.50 -11.76
N ALA A 38 -3.39 -11.40 -11.93
CA ALA A 38 -2.57 -10.79 -10.89
C ALA A 38 -3.42 -10.41 -9.66
N ALA A 39 -4.58 -9.76 -9.87
CA ALA A 39 -5.49 -9.40 -8.80
C ALA A 39 -6.01 -10.64 -8.04
N ARG A 40 -6.46 -11.69 -8.75
CA ARG A 40 -6.87 -12.96 -8.13
C ARG A 40 -5.74 -13.61 -7.34
N ARG A 41 -4.52 -13.60 -7.88
CA ARG A 41 -3.31 -14.12 -7.22
C ARG A 41 -3.00 -13.35 -5.93
N VAL A 42 -3.14 -12.02 -5.92
CA VAL A 42 -3.00 -11.20 -4.70
C VAL A 42 -4.11 -11.52 -3.71
N GLY A 43 -5.37 -11.59 -4.16
CA GLY A 43 -6.52 -11.95 -3.31
C GLY A 43 -6.32 -13.29 -2.60
N ARG A 44 -5.84 -14.33 -3.30
CA ARG A 44 -5.51 -15.63 -2.68
C ARG A 44 -4.43 -15.52 -1.60
N ARG A 45 -3.42 -14.65 -1.79
CA ARG A 45 -2.39 -14.41 -0.76
C ARG A 45 -2.89 -13.57 0.41
N HIS A 46 -3.87 -12.69 0.19
CA HIS A 46 -4.48 -11.88 1.22
C HIS A 46 -5.55 -12.62 2.03
N ALA A 47 -6.14 -13.70 1.49
CA ALA A 47 -7.17 -14.51 2.16
C ALA A 47 -6.83 -14.95 3.60
N PRO A 48 -5.60 -15.43 3.91
CA PRO A 48 -5.24 -15.79 5.27
C PRO A 48 -4.92 -14.59 6.19
N VAL A 49 -4.73 -13.39 5.64
CA VAL A 49 -4.28 -12.21 6.40
C VAL A 49 -5.47 -11.57 7.12
N ARG A 50 -5.74 -12.09 8.31
CA ARG A 50 -6.79 -11.62 9.23
C ARG A 50 -6.40 -11.96 10.66
N GLY A 51 -6.93 -11.21 11.61
CA GLY A 51 -6.65 -11.41 13.04
C GLY A 51 -7.20 -10.28 13.89
N ALA A 52 -6.63 -10.11 15.09
CA ALA A 52 -6.95 -9.00 15.98
C ALA A 52 -5.66 -8.34 16.48
N LEU A 53 -5.72 -7.06 16.84
CA LEU A 53 -4.61 -6.37 17.49
C LEU A 53 -4.36 -6.98 18.88
N ALA A 54 -3.11 -7.31 19.18
CA ALA A 54 -2.74 -7.83 20.51
C ALA A 54 -2.71 -6.72 21.58
N GLU A 55 -2.36 -5.51 21.15
CA GLU A 55 -2.18 -4.33 21.98
C GLU A 55 -2.88 -3.14 21.31
N GLU A 56 -3.12 -2.08 22.08
CA GLU A 56 -3.60 -0.81 21.54
C GLU A 56 -2.58 -0.20 20.56
N ALA A 57 -3.07 0.38 19.47
CA ALA A 57 -2.25 1.11 18.50
C ALA A 57 -3.01 2.33 17.97
N GLY A 58 -2.59 3.53 18.37
CA GLY A 58 -3.25 4.77 17.96
C GLY A 58 -4.70 4.80 18.44
N PRO A 59 -5.68 5.06 17.55
CA PRO A 59 -7.09 5.08 17.94
C PRO A 59 -7.72 3.68 18.09
N PHE A 60 -6.97 2.60 17.87
CA PHE A 60 -7.49 1.23 17.87
C PHE A 60 -7.11 0.48 19.14
N GLY A 61 -8.10 0.05 19.92
CA GLY A 61 -7.89 -0.72 21.14
C GLY A 61 -7.38 -2.14 20.89
N ALA A 62 -6.86 -2.78 21.94
CA ALA A 62 -6.53 -4.21 21.91
C ALA A 62 -7.78 -5.04 21.54
N GLY A 63 -7.59 -6.07 20.73
CA GLY A 63 -8.68 -6.93 20.23
C GLY A 63 -9.38 -6.41 18.98
N THR A 64 -9.09 -5.20 18.47
CA THR A 64 -9.65 -4.72 17.20
C THR A 64 -9.32 -5.70 16.07
N ALA A 65 -10.35 -6.22 15.42
CA ALA A 65 -10.20 -7.15 14.31
C ALA A 65 -9.67 -6.46 13.06
N TYR A 66 -8.89 -7.17 12.25
CA TYR A 66 -8.42 -6.72 10.95
C TYR A 66 -8.49 -7.83 9.91
N THR A 67 -8.60 -7.45 8.64
CA THR A 67 -8.49 -8.33 7.48
C THR A 67 -7.90 -7.58 6.31
N ALA A 68 -7.07 -8.23 5.48
CA ALA A 68 -6.54 -7.64 4.26
C ALA A 68 -7.60 -7.38 3.18
N HIS A 69 -8.84 -7.84 3.40
CA HIS A 69 -10.01 -7.53 2.56
C HIS A 69 -10.82 -6.33 3.08
N ASP A 70 -10.34 -5.64 4.11
CA ASP A 70 -10.98 -4.42 4.61
C ASP A 70 -10.86 -3.32 3.53
N PRO A 71 -11.98 -2.78 3.02
CA PRO A 71 -11.96 -1.76 1.98
C PRO A 71 -11.23 -0.48 2.39
N ALA A 72 -11.28 -0.08 3.67
CA ALA A 72 -10.59 1.10 4.16
C ALA A 72 -9.07 0.88 4.18
N LEU A 73 -8.62 -0.31 4.60
CA LEU A 73 -7.20 -0.66 4.53
C LEU A 73 -6.71 -0.81 3.08
N ALA A 74 -7.52 -1.36 2.18
CA ALA A 74 -7.21 -1.44 0.77
C ALA A 74 -7.08 -0.03 0.15
N GLN A 75 -7.96 0.90 0.52
CA GLN A 75 -7.90 2.30 0.10
C GLN A 75 -6.62 2.98 0.60
N TRP A 76 -6.20 2.73 1.84
CA TRP A 76 -4.94 3.25 2.37
C TRP A 76 -3.71 2.75 1.59
N VAL A 77 -3.68 1.45 1.27
CA VAL A 77 -2.60 0.87 0.45
C VAL A 77 -2.60 1.47 -0.95
N TRP A 78 -3.76 1.61 -1.58
CA TRP A 78 -3.86 2.28 -2.88
C TRP A 78 -3.34 3.72 -2.82
N ALA A 79 -3.78 4.50 -1.83
CA ALA A 79 -3.40 5.91 -1.71
C ALA A 79 -1.88 6.05 -1.56
N THR A 80 -1.27 5.24 -0.71
CA THR A 80 0.19 5.28 -0.49
C THR A 80 0.99 4.84 -1.72
N LEU A 81 0.50 3.88 -2.52
CA LEU A 81 1.13 3.51 -3.79
C LEU A 81 1.09 4.67 -4.81
N VAL A 82 -0.08 5.27 -5.02
CA VAL A 82 -0.24 6.37 -5.99
C VAL A 82 0.53 7.62 -5.56
N TRP A 83 0.43 7.97 -4.27
CA TRP A 83 1.08 9.14 -3.69
C TRP A 83 2.60 9.02 -3.75
N SER A 84 3.14 7.87 -3.35
CA SER A 84 4.60 7.64 -3.39
C SER A 84 5.14 7.58 -4.82
N ALA A 85 4.39 7.06 -5.79
CA ALA A 85 4.78 7.06 -7.20
C ALA A 85 4.94 8.48 -7.74
N LEU A 86 3.98 9.38 -7.47
CA LEU A 86 4.07 10.79 -7.86
C LEU A 86 5.28 11.49 -7.21
N ARG A 87 5.43 11.34 -5.88
CA ARG A 87 6.54 11.92 -5.11
C ARG A 87 7.91 11.43 -5.59
N THR A 88 8.02 10.14 -5.85
CA THR A 88 9.28 9.53 -6.31
C THR A 88 9.63 10.00 -7.71
N THR A 89 8.63 10.11 -8.60
CA THR A 89 8.82 10.65 -9.94
C THR A 89 9.31 12.10 -9.90
N ASP A 90 8.72 12.94 -9.04
CA ASP A 90 9.15 14.32 -8.84
C ASP A 90 10.62 14.45 -8.44
N VAL A 91 11.05 13.59 -7.52
CA VAL A 91 12.39 13.66 -6.92
C VAL A 91 13.45 13.02 -7.81
N LEU A 92 13.13 11.90 -8.46
CA LEU A 92 14.13 11.06 -9.15
C LEU A 92 14.11 11.18 -10.67
N VAL A 93 13.01 11.65 -11.26
CA VAL A 93 12.84 11.66 -12.73
C VAL A 93 12.60 13.07 -13.25
N ARG A 94 11.45 13.67 -12.89
CA ARG A 94 11.07 15.03 -13.26
C ARG A 94 9.89 15.50 -12.43
N ARG A 95 9.77 16.82 -12.29
CA ARG A 95 8.53 17.42 -11.80
C ARG A 95 7.35 17.05 -12.71
N VAL A 96 6.31 16.48 -12.12
CA VAL A 96 5.04 16.16 -12.79
C VAL A 96 4.13 17.40 -12.75
N PRO A 97 3.66 17.94 -13.90
CA PRO A 97 2.68 19.02 -13.94
C PRO A 97 1.33 18.61 -13.35
N ASP A 98 0.61 19.55 -12.73
CA ASP A 98 -0.64 19.26 -12.01
C ASP A 98 -1.71 18.56 -12.86
N PRO A 99 -1.97 18.95 -14.14
CA PRO A 99 -2.93 18.23 -14.98
C PRO A 99 -2.58 16.75 -15.21
N GLU A 100 -1.28 16.43 -15.26
CA GLU A 100 -0.80 15.07 -15.42
C GLU A 100 -0.95 14.27 -14.12
N ARG A 101 -0.74 14.91 -12.95
CA ARG A 101 -1.00 14.26 -11.65
C ARG A 101 -2.46 13.87 -11.51
N ASP A 102 -3.36 14.78 -11.86
CA ASP A 102 -4.80 14.52 -11.77
C ASP A 102 -5.25 13.41 -12.73
N ALA A 103 -4.68 13.39 -13.94
CA ALA A 103 -4.90 12.30 -14.88
C ALA A 103 -4.40 10.96 -14.30
N TYR A 104 -3.19 10.94 -13.74
CA TYR A 104 -2.62 9.76 -13.12
C TYR A 104 -3.47 9.23 -11.95
N VAL A 105 -3.95 10.10 -11.05
CA VAL A 105 -4.83 9.70 -9.94
C VAL A 105 -6.12 9.06 -10.45
N ARG A 106 -6.77 9.67 -11.46
CA ARG A 106 -7.98 9.12 -12.07
C ARG A 106 -7.75 7.76 -12.72
N ASP A 107 -6.63 7.59 -13.42
CA ASP A 107 -6.29 6.31 -14.04
C ASP A 107 -6.05 5.22 -12.99
N MET A 108 -5.42 5.59 -11.86
CA MET A 108 -5.18 4.67 -10.75
C MET A 108 -6.45 4.24 -10.03
N HIS A 109 -7.61 4.90 -10.20
CA HIS A 109 -8.88 4.35 -9.73
C HIS A 109 -9.21 3.01 -10.39
N ARG A 110 -8.81 2.79 -11.65
CA ARG A 110 -8.99 1.50 -12.34
C ARG A 110 -8.20 0.39 -11.64
N PHE A 111 -6.96 0.70 -11.27
CA PHE A 111 -6.11 -0.18 -10.48
C PHE A 111 -6.76 -0.50 -9.13
N GLY A 112 -7.21 0.52 -8.39
CA GLY A 112 -7.84 0.34 -7.07
C GLY A 112 -9.06 -0.59 -7.09
N ARG A 113 -9.92 -0.48 -8.11
CA ARG A 113 -11.13 -1.32 -8.23
C ARG A 113 -10.81 -2.81 -8.33
N LEU A 114 -9.68 -3.20 -8.93
CA LEU A 114 -9.25 -4.60 -9.00
C LEU A 114 -8.93 -5.20 -7.62
N PHE A 115 -8.62 -4.34 -6.65
CA PHE A 115 -8.26 -4.72 -5.28
C PHE A 115 -9.34 -4.38 -4.26
N GLY A 116 -10.58 -4.12 -4.69
CA GLY A 116 -11.71 -3.88 -3.80
C GLY A 116 -11.77 -2.46 -3.23
N VAL A 117 -10.98 -1.52 -3.76
CA VAL A 117 -11.08 -0.10 -3.38
C VAL A 117 -12.39 0.46 -3.92
N GLN A 118 -13.20 1.03 -3.03
CA GLN A 118 -14.51 1.58 -3.35
C GLN A 118 -14.41 3.02 -3.87
N ALA A 119 -15.52 3.55 -4.38
CA ALA A 119 -15.58 4.83 -5.10
C ALA A 119 -15.23 6.08 -4.26
N ALA A 120 -15.10 5.97 -2.93
CA ALA A 120 -14.75 7.08 -2.03
C ALA A 120 -13.25 7.46 -2.06
N VAL A 121 -12.60 7.26 -3.20
CA VAL A 121 -11.20 7.62 -3.42
C VAL A 121 -11.07 9.09 -3.84
N PRO A 122 -9.97 9.76 -3.46
CA PRO A 122 -9.63 11.09 -3.96
C PRO A 122 -9.77 11.24 -5.48
N ALA A 123 -10.44 12.30 -5.92
CA ALA A 123 -10.71 12.54 -7.34
C ALA A 123 -9.49 13.05 -8.13
N ASP A 124 -8.53 13.67 -7.43
CA ASP A 124 -7.39 14.37 -7.99
C ASP A 124 -6.18 14.33 -7.03
N ALA A 125 -5.07 14.94 -7.45
CA ALA A 125 -3.83 14.92 -6.69
C ALA A 125 -3.93 15.69 -5.36
N ALA A 126 -4.70 16.79 -5.34
CA ALA A 126 -4.89 17.59 -4.13
C ALA A 126 -5.70 16.81 -3.08
N GLY A 127 -6.77 16.14 -3.49
CA GLY A 127 -7.55 15.26 -2.62
C GLY A 127 -6.73 14.07 -2.12
N LEU A 128 -5.82 13.53 -2.95
CA LEU A 128 -4.95 12.44 -2.55
C LEU A 128 -3.98 12.89 -1.45
N GLU A 129 -3.37 14.05 -1.62
CA GLU A 129 -2.52 14.65 -0.60
C GLU A 129 -3.29 14.87 0.70
N ALA A 130 -4.47 15.49 0.64
CA ALA A 130 -5.30 15.74 1.82
C ALA A 130 -5.70 14.45 2.53
N TYR A 131 -6.08 13.41 1.79
CA TYR A 131 -6.40 12.09 2.34
C TYR A 131 -5.21 11.47 3.07
N VAL A 132 -4.01 11.53 2.47
CA VAL A 132 -2.78 10.99 3.07
C VAL A 132 -2.44 11.75 4.34
N GLN A 133 -2.46 13.09 4.32
CA GLN A 133 -2.14 13.89 5.51
C GLN A 133 -3.13 13.63 6.65
N ALA A 134 -4.43 13.57 6.37
CA ALA A 134 -5.44 13.27 7.39
C ALA A 134 -5.22 11.90 8.07
N HIS A 135 -4.78 10.89 7.31
CA HIS A 135 -4.44 9.58 7.89
C HIS A 135 -3.17 9.63 8.74
N VAL A 136 -2.14 10.34 8.26
CA VAL A 136 -0.89 10.52 9.01
C VAL A 136 -1.14 11.22 10.33
N GLU A 137 -1.99 12.24 10.35
CA GLU A 137 -2.30 13.03 11.55
C GLU A 137 -3.28 12.33 12.50
N GLY A 138 -4.28 11.61 11.98
CA GLY A 138 -5.42 11.13 12.77
C GLY A 138 -5.48 9.61 13.00
N VAL A 139 -4.84 8.79 12.17
CA VAL A 139 -5.04 7.33 12.16
C VAL A 139 -3.75 6.56 12.45
N LEU A 140 -2.63 7.00 11.87
CA LEU A 140 -1.37 6.27 11.99
C LEU A 140 -0.76 6.42 13.38
N ALA A 141 -0.26 5.30 13.91
CA ALA A 141 0.52 5.26 15.13
C ALA A 141 1.83 4.49 14.93
N VAL A 142 2.93 5.06 15.41
CA VAL A 142 4.27 4.47 15.28
C VAL A 142 4.57 3.60 16.51
N GLY A 143 4.13 2.34 16.44
CA GLY A 143 4.47 1.32 17.45
C GLY A 143 5.85 0.70 17.23
N ALA A 144 6.30 -0.11 18.19
CA ALA A 144 7.58 -0.84 18.11
C ALA A 144 7.72 -1.68 16.82
N PRO A 145 6.68 -2.40 16.33
CA PRO A 145 6.77 -3.13 15.07
C PRO A 145 7.04 -2.24 13.85
N ALA A 146 6.47 -1.02 13.82
CA ALA A 146 6.67 -0.08 12.72
C ALA A 146 8.12 0.44 12.70
N ARG A 147 8.69 0.74 13.88
CA ARG A 147 10.10 1.17 14.01
C ARG A 147 11.06 0.06 13.57
N ALA A 148 10.82 -1.18 14.01
CA ALA A 148 11.62 -2.32 13.60
C ALA A 148 11.59 -2.57 12.08
N LEU A 149 10.40 -2.46 11.47
CA LEU A 149 10.27 -2.55 10.00
C LEU A 149 10.98 -1.39 9.29
N ALA A 150 10.85 -0.16 9.80
CA ALA A 150 11.53 1.01 9.23
C ALA A 150 13.05 0.86 9.27
N ASP A 151 13.61 0.40 10.39
CA ASP A 151 15.05 0.13 10.51
C ASP A 151 15.50 -0.90 9.47
N GLN A 152 14.73 -1.97 9.24
CA GLN A 152 15.06 -2.97 8.22
C GLN A 152 15.00 -2.44 6.79
N VAL A 153 14.04 -1.57 6.49
CA VAL A 153 13.91 -0.96 5.15
C VAL A 153 15.06 0.02 4.89
N LEU A 154 15.41 0.83 5.89
CA LEU A 154 16.44 1.87 5.78
C LEU A 154 17.86 1.31 5.97
N ARG A 155 17.99 0.17 6.66
CA ARG A 155 19.26 -0.50 6.99
C ARG A 155 19.11 -2.02 6.84
N PRO A 156 18.91 -2.53 5.61
CA PRO A 156 18.68 -3.95 5.38
C PRO A 156 19.90 -4.80 5.77
N GLN A 157 19.64 -5.99 6.32
CA GLN A 157 20.66 -6.99 6.65
C GLN A 157 20.33 -8.35 6.01
N PRO A 158 21.22 -8.93 5.20
CA PRO A 158 22.47 -8.34 4.69
C PRO A 158 22.20 -7.07 3.85
N PRO A 159 23.20 -6.19 3.65
CA PRO A 159 23.08 -5.05 2.76
C PRO A 159 22.53 -5.47 1.39
N LEU A 160 21.64 -4.64 0.84
CA LEU A 160 21.17 -4.82 -0.53
C LEU A 160 22.29 -4.31 -1.44
N LEU A 161 23.06 -5.25 -2.00
CA LEU A 161 24.33 -5.10 -2.76
C LEU A 161 25.59 -5.25 -1.91
#